data_AF-A0A5P2CTY5-F1
#
_entry.id   AF-A0A5P2CTY5-F1
#
_cell.length_a   1.000
_cell.length_b   1.000
_cell.length_c   1.000
_cell.angle_alpha   90.00
_cell.angle_beta   90.00
_cell.angle_gamma   90.00
#
_symmetry.space_group_name_H-M   'P 1'
#
loop_
_entity.id
_entity.type
_entity.pdbx_description
1 polymer ?
#
loop_
_entity_poly.entity_id
_entity_poly.type
_entity_poly.pdbx_seq_one_letter_code
_entity_poly.pdbx_strand_id
1 'polypeptide(L)'
;MRKHVCAIRGCTRPQLARTWCERHYRRWRRHGHPLGGRRYRTGCKVPECTARHSAKGYCAKHYERVKRHGDPLYLHRTEVDDIAVVRAVDGDRAGPLTLAEREEIVRKLHRQGLLDGQIAVHLDIGTSGVWTIRQRIGLPANAAPVGDFSGRVP
;
A
#
# COMPACT_ATOMS: atom_id res chain seq x y z
N MET A 1 11.85 37.40 -40.50
CA MET A 1 12.15 36.32 -39.52
C MET A 1 11.31 35.09 -39.84
N ARG A 2 11.91 33.96 -40.24
CA ARG A 2 11.16 32.72 -40.50
C ARG A 2 10.80 32.07 -39.15
N LYS A 3 9.51 31.92 -38.85
CA LYS A 3 9.07 31.20 -37.64
C LYS A 3 9.24 29.71 -37.90
N HIS A 4 10.26 29.11 -37.28
CA HIS A 4 10.43 27.66 -37.32
C HIS A 4 9.28 27.00 -36.56
N VAL A 5 8.71 25.95 -37.15
CA VAL A 5 7.66 25.14 -36.53
C VAL A 5 8.29 24.06 -35.65
N CYS A 6 7.56 23.61 -34.64
CA CYS A 6 7.99 22.52 -33.78
C CYS A 6 8.29 21.24 -34.58
N ALA A 7 9.42 20.57 -34.27
CA ALA A 7 9.84 19.31 -34.87
C ALA A 7 8.96 18.09 -34.53
N ILE A 8 7.98 18.23 -33.63
CA ILE A 8 7.03 17.16 -33.33
C ILE A 8 6.00 17.10 -34.46
N ARG A 9 5.90 15.95 -35.14
CA ARG A 9 4.92 15.70 -36.20
C ARG A 9 3.51 16.07 -35.74
N GLY A 10 2.82 16.90 -36.53
CA GLY A 10 1.47 17.37 -36.21
C GLY A 10 1.40 18.57 -35.23
N CYS A 11 2.52 19.14 -34.82
CA CYS A 11 2.56 20.34 -33.98
C CYS A 11 2.86 21.59 -34.82
N THR A 12 1.88 22.47 -34.98
CA THR A 12 2.00 23.73 -35.74
C THR A 12 2.47 24.92 -34.90
N ARG A 13 2.79 24.69 -33.62
CA ARG A 13 3.23 25.75 -32.71
C ARG A 13 4.65 26.22 -33.06
N PRO A 14 4.96 27.52 -32.84
CA PRO A 14 6.29 28.05 -33.09
C PRO A 14 7.33 27.37 -32.18
N GLN A 15 8.49 27.10 -32.73
CA GLN A 15 9.67 26.63 -32.03
C GLN A 15 10.11 27.68 -31.02
N LEU A 16 10.40 27.23 -29.80
CA LEU A 16 11.01 28.01 -28.74
C LEU A 16 12.51 27.68 -28.64
N ALA A 17 12.84 26.42 -28.37
CA ALA A 17 14.21 25.96 -28.12
C ALA A 17 14.34 24.46 -28.39
N ARG A 18 15.54 24.00 -28.77
CA ARG A 18 15.82 22.59 -29.11
C ARG A 18 14.83 22.01 -30.12
N THR A 19 14.55 22.75 -31.20
CA THR A 19 13.58 22.38 -32.25
C THR A 19 12.14 22.15 -31.78
N TRP A 20 11.81 22.48 -30.53
CA TRP A 20 10.50 22.23 -29.93
C TRP A 20 9.78 23.52 -29.54
N CYS A 21 8.45 23.48 -29.58
CA CYS A 21 7.63 24.55 -29.02
C CYS A 21 7.74 24.57 -27.48
N GLU A 22 7.33 25.68 -26.88
CA GLU A 22 7.38 25.87 -25.42
C GLU A 22 6.80 24.69 -24.63
N ARG A 23 5.68 24.13 -25.08
CA ARG A 23 5.03 22.99 -24.42
C ARG A 23 5.89 21.73 -24.42
N HIS A 24 6.49 21.39 -25.57
CA HIS A 24 7.34 20.21 -25.70
C HIS A 24 8.70 20.42 -25.03
N TYR A 25 9.24 21.64 -25.08
CA TYR A 25 10.43 22.01 -24.33
C TYR A 25 10.22 21.90 -22.81
N ARG A 26 9.09 22.41 -22.28
CA ARG A 26 8.74 22.27 -20.84
C ARG A 26 8.56 20.81 -20.42
N ARG A 27 7.96 19.97 -21.28
CA ARG A 27 7.81 18.52 -21.03
C ARG A 27 9.16 17.83 -21.00
N TRP A 28 10.02 18.11 -21.96
CA TRP A 28 11.39 17.58 -21.98
C TRP A 28 12.18 18.01 -20.75
N ARG A 29 12.14 19.29 -20.39
CA ARG A 29 12.84 19.81 -19.19
C ARG A 29 12.38 19.14 -17.90
N ARG A 30 11.11 18.73 -17.81
CA ARG A 30 10.53 18.10 -16.62
C ARG A 30 10.63 16.57 -16.60
N HIS A 31 10.59 15.93 -17.76
CA HIS A 31 10.39 14.49 -17.90
C HIS A 31 11.44 13.79 -18.79
N GLY A 32 12.45 14.51 -19.28
CA GLY A 32 13.49 13.98 -20.16
C GLY A 32 13.06 13.70 -21.61
N HIS A 33 11.76 13.83 -21.92
CA HIS A 33 11.21 13.54 -23.24
C HIS A 33 10.20 14.63 -23.69
N PRO A 34 10.23 15.11 -24.94
CA PRO A 34 9.34 16.19 -25.43
C PRO A 34 7.85 15.80 -25.46
N LEU A 35 7.56 14.51 -25.63
CA LEU A 35 6.22 13.94 -25.45
C LEU A 35 5.98 13.43 -24.02
N GLY A 36 6.98 13.56 -23.15
CA GLY A 36 6.92 13.14 -21.76
C GLY A 36 5.82 13.86 -20.99
N GLY A 37 5.15 13.12 -20.11
CA GLY A 37 4.06 13.60 -19.28
C GLY A 37 3.86 12.66 -18.10
N ARG A 38 2.87 12.93 -17.25
CA ARG A 38 2.50 12.00 -16.17
C ARG A 38 2.11 10.67 -16.81
N ARG A 39 2.89 9.61 -16.58
CA ARG A 39 2.41 8.24 -16.79
C ARG A 39 1.19 8.11 -15.88
N TYR A 40 0.02 7.83 -16.45
CA TYR A 40 -1.11 7.38 -15.63
C TYR A 40 -0.63 6.13 -14.91
N ARG A 41 -0.55 6.18 -13.58
CA ARG A 41 -0.29 4.98 -12.80
C ARG A 41 -1.50 4.08 -13.05
N THR A 42 -1.28 2.91 -13.63
CA THR A 42 -2.35 1.96 -13.91
C THR A 42 -2.52 1.06 -12.70
N GLY A 43 -3.77 0.89 -12.27
CA GLY A 43 -4.14 -0.13 -11.29
C GLY A 43 -3.97 0.24 -9.81
N CYS A 44 -4.72 -0.50 -8.99
CA CYS A 44 -4.60 -0.52 -7.54
C CYS A 44 -3.74 -1.73 -7.12
N LYS A 45 -2.90 -1.57 -6.10
CA LYS A 45 -2.10 -2.66 -5.49
C LYS A 45 -2.94 -3.75 -4.82
N VAL A 46 -4.25 -3.56 -4.71
CA VAL A 46 -5.14 -4.56 -4.09
C VAL A 46 -5.51 -5.57 -5.17
N PRO A 47 -5.30 -6.88 -4.94
CA PRO A 47 -5.71 -7.93 -5.86
C PRO A 47 -7.18 -7.77 -6.25
N GLU A 48 -7.51 -8.04 -7.51
CA GLU A 48 -8.88 -7.95 -8.06
C GLU A 48 -9.49 -6.53 -8.09
N CYS A 49 -8.76 -5.50 -7.65
CA CYS A 49 -9.22 -4.12 -7.73
C CYS A 49 -8.85 -3.49 -9.08
N THR A 50 -9.84 -3.38 -9.96
CA THR A 50 -9.70 -2.75 -11.29
C THR A 50 -9.81 -1.22 -11.26
N ALA A 51 -10.00 -0.63 -10.08
CA ALA A 51 -10.17 0.81 -9.94
C ALA A 51 -8.89 1.58 -10.28
N ARG A 52 -9.08 2.80 -10.81
CA ARG A 52 -7.98 3.68 -11.20
C ARG A 52 -7.12 4.06 -10.00
N HIS A 53 -5.80 4.03 -10.18
CA HIS A 53 -4.84 4.54 -9.22
C HIS A 53 -5.12 6.00 -8.88
N SER A 54 -4.98 6.36 -7.61
CA SER A 54 -5.02 7.72 -7.10
C SER A 54 -3.66 8.13 -6.50
N ALA A 55 -3.21 7.42 -5.46
CA ALA A 55 -1.99 7.78 -4.72
C ALA A 55 -1.34 6.55 -4.07
N LYS A 56 -0.02 6.59 -3.83
CA LYS A 56 0.79 5.53 -3.18
C LYS A 56 0.66 4.09 -3.73
N GLY A 57 0.02 3.90 -4.87
CA GLY A 57 -0.22 2.59 -5.49
C GLY A 57 -1.67 2.12 -5.36
N TYR A 58 -2.55 2.90 -4.74
CA TYR A 58 -3.92 2.54 -4.43
C TYR A 58 -4.92 3.41 -5.18
N CYS A 59 -6.11 2.89 -5.42
CA CYS A 59 -7.27 3.70 -5.81
C CYS A 59 -7.67 4.64 -4.67
N ALA A 60 -8.53 5.63 -4.94
CA ALA A 60 -8.91 6.62 -3.92
C ALA A 60 -9.51 5.96 -2.65
N LYS A 61 -10.37 4.94 -2.81
CA LYS A 61 -10.98 4.21 -1.68
C LYS A 61 -9.95 3.47 -0.83
N HIS A 62 -9.08 2.67 -1.45
CA HIS A 62 -8.04 1.94 -0.75
C HIS A 62 -6.98 2.87 -0.16
N TYR A 63 -6.68 3.97 -0.83
CA TYR A 63 -5.79 4.99 -0.29
C TYR A 63 -6.35 5.63 0.97
N GLU A 64 -7.65 5.95 1.00
CA GLU A 64 -8.30 6.51 2.20
C GLU A 64 -8.30 5.52 3.36
N ARG A 65 -8.56 4.23 3.10
CA ARG A 65 -8.45 3.18 4.15
C ARG A 65 -7.04 3.05 4.68
N VAL A 66 -6.03 3.02 3.82
CA VAL A 66 -4.60 3.03 4.24
C VAL A 66 -4.29 4.28 5.05
N LYS A 67 -4.75 5.45 4.60
CA LYS A 67 -4.48 6.73 5.26
C LYS A 67 -5.08 6.78 6.67
N ARG A 68 -6.27 6.20 6.87
CA ARG A 68 -6.98 6.23 8.16
C ARG A 68 -6.62 5.07 9.09
N HIS A 69 -6.38 3.88 8.52
CA HIS A 69 -6.33 2.63 9.28
C HIS A 69 -5.08 1.78 8.99
N GLY A 70 -4.23 2.17 8.04
CA GLY A 70 -3.00 1.45 7.69
C GLY A 70 -3.21 0.25 6.75
N ASP A 71 -4.45 -0.21 6.56
CA ASP A 71 -4.80 -1.39 5.75
C ASP A 71 -5.71 -0.99 4.57
N PRO A 72 -5.35 -1.30 3.30
CA PRO A 72 -6.23 -1.03 2.16
C PRO A 72 -7.51 -1.88 2.15
N LEU A 73 -7.52 -3.02 2.83
CA LEU A 73 -8.67 -3.94 2.95
C LEU A 73 -9.47 -3.73 4.24
N TYR A 74 -9.25 -2.62 4.95
CA TYR A 74 -9.99 -2.32 6.17
C TYR A 74 -11.52 -2.37 5.98
N LEU A 75 -12.17 -3.26 6.73
CA LEU A 75 -13.63 -3.40 6.83
C LEU A 75 -14.09 -3.00 8.24
N HIS A 76 -15.02 -2.05 8.31
CA HIS A 76 -15.60 -1.57 9.57
C HIS A 76 -16.95 -2.23 9.82
N ARG A 77 -16.96 -3.37 10.51
CA ARG A 77 -18.16 -4.01 11.07
C ARG A 77 -17.96 -4.20 12.57
N THR A 78 -19.02 -4.04 13.35
CA THR A 78 -19.01 -4.12 14.82
C THR A 78 -19.25 -5.54 15.34
N GLU A 79 -19.92 -6.37 14.56
CA GLU A 79 -20.21 -7.77 14.90
C GLU A 79 -19.02 -8.67 14.53
N VAL A 80 -18.68 -9.59 15.42
CA VAL A 80 -17.61 -10.58 15.26
C VAL A 80 -18.24 -11.92 14.93
N ASP A 81 -17.82 -12.55 13.83
CA ASP A 81 -18.14 -13.95 13.55
C ASP A 81 -17.10 -14.86 14.22
N ASP A 82 -17.51 -15.53 15.29
CA ASP A 82 -16.64 -16.43 16.06
C ASP A 82 -16.08 -17.58 15.21
N ILE A 83 -16.82 -18.07 14.21
CA ILE A 83 -16.38 -19.15 13.33
C ILE A 83 -15.24 -18.63 12.44
N ALA A 84 -15.40 -17.43 11.87
CA ALA A 84 -14.34 -16.79 11.08
C ALA A 84 -13.07 -16.56 11.91
N VAL A 85 -13.22 -16.13 13.17
CA VAL A 85 -12.10 -15.95 14.11
C VAL A 85 -11.39 -17.27 14.39
N VAL A 86 -12.12 -18.34 14.73
CA VAL A 86 -11.52 -19.64 15.04
C VAL A 86 -10.76 -20.19 13.84
N ARG A 87 -11.39 -20.20 12.66
CA ARG A 87 -10.74 -20.67 11.43
C ARG A 87 -9.46 -19.89 11.12
N ALA A 88 -9.47 -18.57 11.28
CA ALA A 88 -8.29 -17.75 11.07
C ALA A 88 -7.19 -18.00 12.11
N VAL A 89 -7.55 -18.31 13.36
CA VAL A 89 -6.58 -18.74 14.39
C VAL A 89 -5.95 -20.08 14.02
N ASP A 90 -6.73 -21.00 13.46
CA ASP A 90 -6.27 -22.32 13.00
C ASP A 90 -5.52 -22.27 11.64
N GLY A 91 -5.39 -21.08 11.04
CA GLY A 91 -4.69 -20.87 9.77
C GLY A 91 -5.55 -21.07 8.51
N ASP A 92 -6.83 -21.40 8.64
CA ASP A 92 -7.79 -21.59 7.55
C ASP A 92 -8.57 -20.29 7.24
N ARG A 93 -7.88 -19.25 6.77
CA ARG A 93 -8.51 -17.94 6.53
C ARG A 93 -9.35 -17.92 5.24
N ALA A 94 -10.65 -18.15 5.37
CA ALA A 94 -11.61 -18.11 4.25
C ALA A 94 -12.12 -16.69 3.87
N GLY A 95 -11.21 -15.73 3.65
CA GLY A 95 -11.55 -14.41 3.09
C GLY A 95 -11.14 -13.18 3.92
N PRO A 96 -11.68 -11.99 3.59
CA PRO A 96 -11.29 -10.74 4.25
C PRO A 96 -11.93 -10.61 5.64
N LEU A 97 -11.08 -10.45 6.66
CA LEU A 97 -11.50 -10.24 8.04
C LEU A 97 -11.82 -8.77 8.32
N THR A 98 -12.85 -8.54 9.13
CA THR A 98 -13.22 -7.24 9.69
C THR A 98 -12.21 -6.76 10.70
N LEU A 99 -12.25 -5.47 11.06
CA LEU A 99 -11.37 -4.96 12.12
C LEU A 99 -11.60 -5.71 13.44
N ALA A 100 -12.86 -5.87 13.85
CA ALA A 100 -13.21 -6.50 15.12
C ALA A 100 -12.74 -7.97 15.16
N GLU A 101 -12.89 -8.70 14.06
CA GLU A 101 -12.35 -10.06 13.92
C GLU A 101 -10.82 -10.07 14.01
N ARG A 102 -10.13 -9.16 13.29
CA ARG A 102 -8.66 -9.06 13.36
C ARG A 102 -8.18 -8.78 14.77
N GLU A 103 -8.85 -7.88 15.48
CA GLU A 103 -8.54 -7.59 16.88
C GLU A 103 -8.69 -8.82 17.77
N GLU A 104 -9.79 -9.57 17.63
CA GLU A 104 -10.02 -10.77 18.43
C GLU A 104 -9.05 -11.91 18.08
N ILE A 105 -8.72 -12.08 16.80
CA ILE A 105 -7.69 -13.04 16.37
C ILE A 105 -6.34 -12.67 16.99
N VAL A 106 -5.95 -11.38 16.95
CA VAL A 106 -4.70 -10.94 17.59
C VAL A 106 -4.71 -11.19 19.09
N ARG A 107 -5.84 -11.00 19.80
CA ARG A 107 -5.95 -11.38 21.23
C ARG A 107 -5.75 -12.88 21.43
N LYS A 108 -6.40 -13.73 20.64
CA LYS A 108 -6.30 -15.20 20.73
C LYS A 108 -4.88 -15.70 20.46
N LEU A 109 -4.26 -15.25 19.37
CA LEU A 109 -2.90 -15.65 19.00
C LEU A 109 -1.86 -15.11 19.99
N HIS A 110 -2.07 -13.92 20.55
CA HIS A 110 -1.21 -13.40 21.62
C HIS A 110 -1.30 -14.25 22.89
N ARG A 111 -2.50 -14.68 23.30
CA ARG A 111 -2.67 -15.61 24.44
C ARG A 111 -1.98 -16.97 24.21
N GLN A 112 -1.87 -17.40 22.95
CA GLN A 112 -1.11 -18.59 22.57
C GLN A 112 0.42 -18.36 22.51
N GLY A 113 0.88 -17.14 22.79
CA GLY A 113 2.31 -16.80 22.84
C GLY A 113 2.97 -16.51 21.49
N LEU A 114 2.20 -16.34 20.41
CA LEU A 114 2.78 -16.09 19.08
C LEU A 114 3.46 -14.72 18.99
N LEU A 115 4.57 -14.68 18.26
CA LEU A 115 5.31 -13.47 17.93
C LEU A 115 4.63 -12.69 16.79
N ASP A 116 4.95 -11.39 16.67
CA ASP A 116 4.34 -10.53 15.64
C ASP A 116 4.55 -11.01 14.20
N GLY A 117 5.70 -11.62 13.93
CA GLY A 117 5.96 -12.25 12.63
C GLY A 117 5.02 -13.43 12.35
N GLN A 118 4.72 -14.25 13.36
CA GLN A 118 3.84 -15.41 13.22
C GLN A 118 2.36 -14.98 13.10
N ILE A 119 1.95 -13.98 13.87
CA ILE A 119 0.62 -13.37 13.77
C ILE A 119 0.42 -12.71 12.40
N ALA A 120 1.44 -12.03 11.89
CA ALA A 120 1.41 -11.41 10.57
C ALA A 120 1.16 -12.43 9.45
N VAL A 121 1.77 -13.62 9.55
CA VAL A 121 1.55 -14.74 8.63
C VAL A 121 0.11 -15.25 8.72
N HIS A 122 -0.42 -15.49 9.92
CA HIS A 122 -1.82 -15.96 10.10
C HIS A 122 -2.84 -14.98 9.48
N LEU A 123 -2.57 -13.67 9.58
CA LEU A 123 -3.48 -12.64 9.11
C LEU A 123 -3.23 -12.20 7.66
N ASP A 124 -2.18 -12.69 7.02
CA ASP A 124 -1.71 -12.25 5.69
C ASP A 124 -1.57 -10.72 5.62
N ILE A 125 -0.85 -10.15 6.60
CA ILE A 125 -0.54 -8.71 6.69
C ILE A 125 0.94 -8.51 7.04
N GLY A 126 1.43 -7.27 6.97
CA GLY A 126 2.76 -6.93 7.47
C GLY A 126 2.83 -6.85 9.00
N THR A 127 4.01 -7.03 9.58
CA THR A 127 4.27 -6.87 11.02
C THR A 127 3.86 -5.49 11.55
N SER A 128 4.02 -4.44 10.76
CA SER A 128 3.52 -3.09 11.08
C SER A 128 1.99 -3.03 11.22
N GLY A 129 1.25 -3.90 10.52
CA GLY A 129 -0.19 -4.06 10.67
C GLY A 129 -0.56 -4.68 12.01
N VAL A 130 0.16 -5.73 12.43
CA VAL A 130 -0.01 -6.35 13.76
C VAL A 130 0.28 -5.35 14.87
N TRP A 131 1.36 -4.58 14.74
CA TRP A 131 1.70 -3.51 15.68
C TRP A 131 0.56 -2.48 15.81
N THR A 132 -0.03 -2.06 14.69
CA THR A 132 -1.14 -1.10 14.68
C THR A 132 -2.37 -1.66 15.40
N ILE A 133 -2.68 -2.95 15.20
CA ILE A 133 -3.79 -3.61 15.89
C ILE A 133 -3.52 -3.64 17.40
N ARG A 134 -2.32 -4.05 17.83
CA ARG A 134 -1.94 -4.09 19.24
C ARG A 134 -2.05 -2.75 19.96
N GLN A 135 -1.59 -1.67 19.33
CA GLN A 135 -1.72 -0.32 19.90
C GLN A 135 -3.18 0.06 20.14
N ARG A 136 -4.10 -0.38 19.28
CA ARG A 136 -5.53 -0.08 19.40
C ARG A 136 -6.20 -0.87 20.53
N ILE A 137 -5.80 -2.12 20.73
CA ILE A 137 -6.39 -3.02 21.74
C ILE A 137 -5.58 -3.07 23.05
N GLY A 138 -4.56 -2.22 23.20
CA GLY A 138 -3.75 -2.12 24.41
C GLY A 138 -2.90 -3.35 24.73
N LEU A 139 -2.54 -4.16 23.73
CA LEU A 139 -1.69 -5.34 23.94
C LEU A 139 -0.19 -4.98 23.88
N PRO A 140 0.64 -5.53 24.77
CA PRO A 140 2.08 -5.32 24.72
C PRO A 140 2.67 -5.93 23.44
N ALA A 141 3.78 -5.37 22.98
CA ALA A 141 4.58 -6.04 21.99
C ALA A 141 5.15 -7.34 22.59
N ASN A 142 4.81 -8.50 22.04
CA ASN A 142 5.63 -9.71 22.07
C ASN A 142 6.92 -9.41 21.31
N ALA A 143 7.81 -8.64 21.93
CA ALA A 143 9.21 -8.77 21.65
C ALA A 143 9.60 -10.21 22.02
N ALA A 144 10.26 -10.93 21.11
CA ALA A 144 11.11 -12.01 21.56
C ALA A 144 12.08 -11.44 22.61
N PRO A 145 12.58 -12.24 23.59
CA PRO A 145 13.77 -11.83 24.33
C PRO A 145 14.77 -11.30 23.31
N VAL A 146 15.37 -10.14 23.58
CA VAL A 146 16.38 -9.54 22.69
C VAL A 146 17.59 -10.47 22.74
N GLY A 147 17.53 -11.57 21.99
CA GLY A 147 18.68 -12.39 21.66
C GLY A 147 19.55 -11.51 20.79
N ASP A 148 20.79 -11.32 21.21
CA ASP A 148 21.78 -10.60 20.45
C ASP A 148 21.92 -11.22 19.04
N PHE A 149 21.37 -10.56 18.03
CA PHE A 149 21.49 -10.93 16.62
C PHE A 149 22.72 -10.26 15.97
N SER A 150 23.68 -9.74 16.74
CA SER A 150 24.89 -9.09 16.21
C SER A 150 25.80 -10.03 15.43
N GLY A 151 25.50 -11.34 15.37
CA GLY A 151 26.24 -12.29 14.54
C GLY A 151 27.71 -12.42 14.92
N ARG A 152 28.11 -11.96 16.11
CA ARG A 152 29.45 -12.18 16.64
C ARG A 152 29.47 -13.52 17.36
N VAL A 153 30.08 -14.50 16.70
CA VAL A 153 30.49 -15.77 17.33
C VAL A 153 31.63 -15.46 18.31
N PRO A 154 31.71 -16.13 19.49
CA PRO A 154 32.74 -15.90 20.50
C PRO A 154 34.17 -15.98 19.97
#